data_AF-A0A7S2ALB4-F1
#
_entry.id   AF-A0A7S2ALB4-F1
#
_cell.length_a   1.000
_cell.length_b   1.000
_cell.length_c   1.000
_cell.angle_alpha   90.00
_cell.angle_beta   90.00
_cell.angle_gamma   90.00
#
_symmetry.space_group_name_H-M   'P 1'
#
loop_
_entity.id
_entity.type
_entity.pdbx_description
1 polymer ?
#
loop_
_entity_poly.entity_id
_entity_poly.type
_entity_poly.pdbx_seq_one_letter_code
_entity_poly.pdbx_strand_id
1 'polypeptide(L)'
;LAAMPCVGAPCGRHGHRMRCLGEGAGENRRHQRLEELMLDLFRAHDLNQNGVLEEDELIQLNTKIKLLHHGKDTDRLAVKSEYRALFREHLDPQGRPVPFQVFRRYMFQVLDNIDRQPAAQEMILEHFLEEAKCAWAVFHMPSFASASDQALLAQLSVQSVSELRTGGVFRPRAGG
;
A
#
# COMPACT_ATOMS: atom_id res chain seq x y z
N LEU A 1 -3.73 -12.60 -2.66
CA LEU A 1 -2.54 -11.75 -2.48
C LEU A 1 -1.54 -12.07 -3.59
N ALA A 2 -1.62 -11.33 -4.69
CA ALA A 2 -0.76 -11.59 -5.84
C ALA A 2 0.52 -10.76 -5.77
N ALA A 3 1.47 -11.26 -4.99
CA ALA A 3 2.88 -10.99 -5.14
C ALA A 3 3.61 -12.29 -4.79
N MET A 4 4.22 -12.94 -5.78
CA MET A 4 5.38 -13.85 -5.73
C MET A 4 5.35 -14.85 -6.90
N PRO A 5 6.49 -15.01 -7.59
CA PRO A 5 7.00 -16.36 -7.77
C PRO A 5 8.45 -16.52 -7.26
N CYS A 6 8.62 -17.65 -6.57
CA CYS A 6 9.80 -18.52 -6.53
C CYS A 6 11.05 -18.05 -5.77
N VAL A 7 11.10 -18.50 -4.52
CA VAL A 7 12.26 -18.62 -3.63
C VAL A 7 13.25 -19.67 -4.18
N GLY A 8 14.52 -19.29 -4.33
CA GLY A 8 15.65 -20.22 -4.48
C GLY A 8 16.54 -20.18 -3.23
N ALA A 9 16.60 -21.28 -2.50
CA ALA A 9 17.47 -21.53 -1.33
C ALA A 9 18.67 -22.44 -1.73
N PRO A 10 19.56 -22.90 -0.81
CA PRO A 10 20.47 -22.17 0.10
C PRO A 10 21.92 -22.77 0.12
N CYS A 11 22.91 -22.06 0.69
CA CYS A 11 24.00 -22.55 1.59
C CYS A 11 25.15 -21.52 1.66
N GLY A 12 25.88 -21.31 2.76
CA GLY A 12 25.87 -22.00 4.05
C GLY A 12 26.80 -21.36 5.11
N ARG A 13 26.56 -21.82 6.35
CA ARG A 13 27.43 -22.09 7.51
C ARG A 13 28.57 -21.14 7.96
N HIS A 14 28.55 -21.02 9.30
CA HIS A 14 29.64 -20.89 10.29
C HIS A 14 29.96 -19.48 10.82
N GLY A 15 29.81 -19.35 12.15
CA GLY A 15 30.88 -18.81 12.97
C GLY A 15 30.52 -17.67 13.90
N HIS A 16 30.70 -17.95 15.20
CA HIS A 16 31.05 -17.02 16.27
C HIS A 16 29.98 -16.15 16.95
N ARG A 17 29.58 -16.70 18.11
CA ARG A 17 29.14 -16.03 19.33
C ARG A 17 30.06 -14.87 19.73
N MET A 18 29.53 -13.65 19.74
CA MET A 18 30.05 -12.53 20.52
C MET A 18 28.86 -11.65 20.94
N ARG A 19 28.61 -11.58 22.24
CA ARG A 19 27.47 -10.89 22.84
C ARG A 19 27.88 -9.42 23.06
N CYS A 20 27.40 -8.51 22.23
CA CYS A 20 27.61 -7.07 22.40
C CYS A 20 26.30 -6.46 22.91
N LEU A 21 26.36 -5.81 24.08
CA LEU A 21 25.27 -5.01 24.64
C LEU A 21 25.09 -3.75 23.77
N GLY A 22 24.37 -3.94 22.66
CA GLY A 22 23.96 -2.90 21.70
C GLY A 22 22.72 -3.30 20.87
N GLU A 23 22.17 -4.50 21.09
CA GLU A 23 21.08 -5.08 20.30
C GLU A 23 19.73 -4.35 20.47
N GLY A 24 19.45 -3.77 21.65
CA GLY A 24 18.14 -3.14 21.92
C GLY A 24 17.86 -1.85 21.14
N ALA A 25 18.88 -1.04 20.84
CA ALA A 25 18.68 0.24 20.13
C ALA A 25 18.53 0.05 18.60
N GLY A 26 19.05 -1.05 18.05
CA GLY A 26 18.88 -1.42 16.64
C GLY A 26 17.56 -2.14 16.37
N GLU A 27 17.11 -2.98 17.31
CA GLU A 27 15.79 -3.62 17.25
C GLU A 27 14.66 -2.60 17.40
N ASN A 28 14.75 -1.67 18.35
CA ASN A 28 13.69 -0.68 18.56
C ASN A 28 13.53 0.29 17.38
N ARG A 29 14.64 0.68 16.71
CA ARG A 29 14.58 1.51 15.50
C ARG A 29 13.94 0.80 14.31
N ARG A 30 14.24 -0.48 14.10
CA ARG A 30 13.61 -1.28 13.04
C ARG A 30 12.13 -1.49 13.31
N HIS A 31 11.76 -1.74 14.56
CA HIS A 31 10.35 -1.84 14.94
C HIS A 31 9.60 -0.53 14.66
N GLN A 32 10.17 0.62 15.02
CA GLN A 32 9.61 1.94 14.68
C GLN A 32 9.45 2.12 13.16
N ARG A 33 10.48 1.74 12.40
CA ARG A 33 10.45 1.82 10.93
C ARG A 33 9.35 0.96 10.31
N LEU A 34 9.16 -0.27 10.81
CA LEU A 34 8.06 -1.13 10.39
C LEU A 34 6.70 -0.50 10.68
N GLU A 35 6.52 0.11 11.86
CA GLU A 35 5.28 0.80 12.21
C GLU A 35 4.99 2.01 11.31
N GLU A 36 6.02 2.80 10.98
CA GLU A 36 5.92 3.92 10.05
C GLU A 36 5.50 3.46 8.65
N LEU A 37 6.18 2.46 8.12
CA LEU A 37 5.85 1.86 6.82
C LEU A 37 4.44 1.24 6.81
N MET A 38 4.00 0.67 7.94
CA MET A 38 2.66 0.10 8.07
C MET A 38 1.58 1.18 7.96
N LEU A 39 1.82 2.32 8.62
CA LEU A 39 0.93 3.47 8.57
C LEU A 39 0.90 4.10 7.18
N ASP A 40 2.05 4.23 6.53
CA ASP A 40 2.14 4.76 5.17
C ASP A 40 1.46 3.82 4.16
N LEU A 41 1.60 2.50 4.33
CA LEU A 41 0.87 1.52 3.52
C LEU A 41 -0.65 1.65 3.70
N PHE A 42 -1.12 1.83 4.94
CA PHE A 42 -2.53 2.06 5.21
C PHE A 42 -3.04 3.34 4.53
N ARG A 43 -2.30 4.44 4.66
CA ARG A 43 -2.64 5.71 4.00
C ARG A 43 -2.65 5.59 2.48
N ALA A 44 -1.78 4.76 1.91
CA ALA A 44 -1.80 4.47 0.48
C ALA A 44 -3.00 3.61 0.06
N HIS A 45 -3.64 2.89 0.99
CA HIS A 45 -4.87 2.13 0.72
C HIS A 45 -6.15 2.93 0.99
N ASP A 46 -6.12 3.88 1.91
CA ASP A 46 -7.21 4.83 2.19
C ASP A 46 -7.29 5.88 1.06
N LEU A 47 -7.97 5.50 -0.02
CA LEU A 47 -7.98 6.25 -1.27
C LEU A 47 -8.74 7.56 -1.14
N ASN A 48 -9.77 7.62 -0.28
CA ASN A 48 -10.53 8.85 -0.05
C ASN A 48 -10.04 9.68 1.17
N GLN A 49 -9.03 9.18 1.88
CA GLN A 49 -8.39 9.82 3.05
C GLN A 49 -9.35 10.05 4.22
N ASN A 50 -10.30 9.15 4.45
CA ASN A 50 -11.27 9.27 5.55
C ASN A 50 -10.80 8.60 6.86
N GLY A 51 -9.60 8.01 6.88
CA GLY A 51 -8.99 7.40 8.05
C GLY A 51 -9.43 5.95 8.32
N VAL A 52 -10.20 5.34 7.41
CA VAL A 52 -10.58 3.93 7.43
C VAL A 52 -10.28 3.29 6.08
N LEU A 53 -10.10 1.97 6.06
CA LEU A 53 -9.98 1.20 4.82
C LEU A 53 -11.32 0.57 4.47
N GLU A 54 -11.86 0.91 3.30
CA GLU A 54 -13.11 0.37 2.78
C GLU A 54 -12.87 -0.86 1.87
N GLU A 55 -13.89 -1.74 1.76
CA GLU A 55 -13.82 -2.93 0.89
C GLU A 55 -13.52 -2.54 -0.57
N ASP A 56 -14.20 -1.50 -1.07
CA ASP A 56 -14.04 -1.06 -2.45
C ASP A 56 -12.68 -0.40 -2.72
N GLU A 57 -12.05 0.21 -1.72
CA GLU A 57 -10.70 0.78 -1.85
C GLU A 57 -9.66 -0.33 -2.01
N LEU A 58 -9.72 -1.37 -1.18
CA LEU A 58 -8.85 -2.53 -1.30
C LEU A 58 -9.00 -3.19 -2.68
N ILE A 59 -10.24 -3.38 -3.14
CA ILE A 59 -10.53 -3.97 -4.45
C ILE A 59 -9.96 -3.10 -5.58
N GLN A 60 -10.21 -1.78 -5.56
CA GLN A 60 -9.79 -0.88 -6.63
C GLN A 60 -8.27 -0.80 -6.73
N LEU A 61 -7.57 -0.59 -5.62
CA LEU A 61 -6.12 -0.50 -5.60
C LEU A 61 -5.49 -1.80 -6.11
N ASN A 62 -5.93 -2.95 -5.61
CA ASN A 62 -5.40 -4.24 -6.05
C ASN A 62 -5.75 -4.57 -7.51
N THR A 63 -6.89 -4.08 -8.02
CA THR A 63 -7.19 -4.16 -9.45
C THR A 63 -6.17 -3.39 -10.28
N LYS A 64 -5.74 -2.20 -9.83
CA LYS A 64 -4.69 -1.44 -10.52
C LYS A 64 -3.33 -2.13 -10.45
N ILE A 65 -2.96 -2.71 -9.30
CA ILE A 65 -1.73 -3.52 -9.17
C ILE A 65 -1.76 -4.70 -10.16
N LYS A 66 -2.88 -5.43 -10.24
CA LYS A 66 -3.03 -6.54 -11.19
C LYS A 66 -2.94 -6.09 -12.65
N LEU A 67 -3.55 -4.96 -12.98
CA LEU A 67 -3.46 -4.37 -14.31
C LEU A 67 -2.03 -3.95 -14.67
N LEU A 68 -1.24 -3.48 -13.70
CA LEU A 68 0.19 -3.19 -13.90
C LEU A 68 0.98 -4.46 -14.21
N HIS A 69 0.68 -5.56 -13.52
CA HIS A 69 1.43 -6.81 -13.66
C HIS A 69 1.04 -7.63 -14.90
N HIS A 70 -0.24 -7.65 -15.26
CA HIS A 70 -0.78 -8.54 -16.28
C HIS A 70 -1.38 -7.79 -17.49
N GLY A 71 -1.37 -6.46 -17.47
CA GLY A 71 -1.92 -5.65 -18.55
C GLY A 71 -3.45 -5.71 -18.62
N LYS A 72 -4.00 -5.32 -19.77
CA LYS A 72 -5.44 -5.12 -19.98
C LYS A 72 -6.28 -6.40 -19.95
N ASP A 73 -5.65 -7.55 -20.13
CA ASP A 73 -6.30 -8.87 -20.13
C ASP A 73 -6.59 -9.39 -18.71
N THR A 74 -6.26 -8.60 -17.69
CA THR A 74 -6.61 -8.90 -16.29
C THR A 74 -8.13 -9.06 -16.14
N ASP A 75 -8.56 -10.22 -15.64
CA ASP A 75 -9.96 -10.44 -15.25
C ASP A 75 -10.31 -9.63 -14.00
N ARG A 76 -10.87 -8.45 -14.22
CA ARG A 76 -11.29 -7.52 -13.15
C ARG A 76 -12.39 -8.11 -12.25
N LEU A 77 -13.24 -9.00 -12.78
CA LEU A 77 -14.30 -9.62 -11.98
C LEU A 77 -13.71 -10.66 -11.03
N ALA A 78 -12.75 -11.47 -11.51
CA ALA A 78 -12.01 -12.40 -10.66
C ALA A 78 -11.25 -11.66 -9.55
N VAL A 79 -10.55 -10.57 -9.89
CA VAL A 79 -9.85 -9.73 -8.89
C VAL A 79 -10.83 -9.16 -7.87
N LYS A 80 -11.96 -8.60 -8.31
CA LYS A 80 -13.00 -8.10 -7.41
C LYS A 80 -13.51 -9.17 -6.45
N SER A 81 -13.76 -10.38 -6.95
CA SER A 81 -14.22 -11.50 -6.13
C SER A 81 -13.15 -11.94 -5.12
N GLU A 82 -11.88 -12.06 -5.56
CA GLU A 82 -10.75 -12.44 -4.70
C GLU A 82 -10.60 -11.47 -3.52
N TYR A 83 -10.53 -10.17 -3.80
CA TYR A 83 -10.24 -9.19 -2.77
C TYR A 83 -11.45 -8.86 -1.88
N ARG A 84 -12.68 -9.01 -2.39
CA ARG A 84 -13.89 -9.01 -1.55
C ARG A 84 -13.87 -10.16 -0.54
N ALA A 85 -13.54 -11.37 -1.00
CA ALA A 85 -13.47 -12.54 -0.12
C ALA A 85 -12.40 -12.33 0.97
N LEU A 86 -11.20 -11.89 0.56
CA LEU A 86 -10.10 -11.58 1.48
C LEU A 86 -10.50 -10.54 2.54
N PHE A 87 -11.14 -9.43 2.13
CA PHE A 87 -11.57 -8.39 3.06
C PHE A 87 -12.54 -8.96 4.12
N ARG A 88 -13.52 -9.75 3.68
CA ARG A 88 -14.53 -10.29 4.60
C ARG A 88 -14.01 -11.41 5.47
N GLU A 89 -13.07 -12.21 4.97
CA GLU A 89 -12.46 -13.28 5.74
C GLU A 89 -11.52 -12.75 6.83
N HIS A 90 -10.74 -11.71 6.53
CA HIS A 90 -9.63 -11.31 7.39
C HIS A 90 -9.78 -9.94 8.07
N LEU A 91 -10.61 -9.04 7.54
CA LEU A 91 -10.74 -7.67 8.04
C LEU A 91 -12.10 -7.43 8.72
N ASP A 92 -13.21 -7.54 7.98
CA ASP A 92 -14.56 -7.40 8.55
C ASP A 92 -15.56 -8.28 7.77
N PRO A 93 -16.17 -9.30 8.40
CA PRO A 93 -17.10 -10.23 7.73
C PRO A 93 -18.34 -9.58 7.11
N GLN A 94 -18.70 -8.39 7.57
CA GLN A 94 -19.84 -7.62 7.07
C GLN A 94 -19.42 -6.62 5.98
N GLY A 95 -18.13 -6.53 5.64
CA GLY A 95 -17.60 -5.60 4.65
C GLY A 95 -17.60 -4.15 5.11
N ARG A 96 -17.60 -3.90 6.43
CA ARG A 96 -17.58 -2.53 6.98
C ARG A 96 -16.18 -1.93 6.91
N PRO A 97 -16.05 -0.60 6.80
CA PRO A 97 -14.75 0.06 6.82
C PRO A 97 -13.98 -0.25 8.10
N VAL A 98 -12.66 -0.48 7.98
CA VAL A 98 -11.82 -0.90 9.10
C VAL A 98 -10.78 0.17 9.47
N PRO A 99 -10.55 0.45 10.76
CA PRO A 99 -9.52 1.40 11.18
C PRO A 99 -8.12 0.80 11.04
N PHE A 100 -7.11 1.66 11.05
CA PHE A 100 -5.69 1.30 10.97
C PHE A 100 -5.30 0.12 11.87
N GLN A 101 -5.81 0.06 13.11
CA GLN A 101 -5.44 -1.01 14.06
C GLN A 101 -5.84 -2.41 13.59
N VAL A 102 -6.96 -2.55 12.87
CA VAL A 102 -7.40 -3.84 12.31
C VAL A 102 -6.51 -4.21 11.12
N PHE A 103 -6.27 -3.26 10.21
CA PHE A 103 -5.37 -3.43 9.08
C PHE A 103 -3.95 -3.81 9.53
N ARG A 104 -3.37 -3.06 10.46
CA ARG A 104 -2.05 -3.29 11.05
C ARG A 104 -1.91 -4.70 11.59
N ARG A 105 -2.89 -5.16 12.39
CA ARG A 105 -2.88 -6.51 12.95
C ARG A 105 -2.87 -7.58 11.87
N TYR A 106 -3.73 -7.43 10.86
CA TYR A 106 -3.78 -8.36 9.73
C TYR A 106 -2.46 -8.36 8.94
N MET A 107 -1.92 -7.18 8.62
CA MET A 107 -0.69 -7.08 7.84
C MET A 107 0.52 -7.66 8.56
N PHE A 108 0.63 -7.53 9.88
CA PHE A 108 1.68 -8.23 10.62
C PHE A 108 1.53 -9.76 10.54
N GLN A 109 0.30 -10.29 10.56
CA GLN A 109 0.08 -11.73 10.34
C GLN A 109 0.51 -12.15 8.92
N VAL A 110 0.22 -11.32 7.91
CA VAL A 110 0.69 -11.55 6.53
C VAL A 110 2.22 -11.58 6.47
N LEU A 111 2.88 -10.59 7.07
CA LEU A 111 4.35 -10.52 7.11
C LEU A 111 4.95 -11.76 7.81
N ASP A 112 4.43 -12.14 8.97
CA ASP A 112 4.91 -13.33 9.72
C ASP A 112 4.71 -14.64 8.97
N ASN A 113 3.72 -14.71 8.07
CA ASN A 113 3.47 -15.86 7.21
C ASN A 113 4.39 -15.88 5.98
N ILE A 114 4.88 -14.73 5.52
CA ILE A 114 5.81 -14.62 4.39
C ILE A 114 7.25 -14.83 4.87
N ASP A 115 7.70 -14.03 5.83
CA ASP A 115 9.04 -14.12 6.42
C ASP A 115 9.03 -13.52 7.83
N ARG A 116 9.61 -14.23 8.81
CA ARG A 116 9.69 -13.77 10.21
C ARG A 116 10.93 -12.94 10.51
N GLN A 117 11.86 -12.83 9.56
CA GLN A 117 13.07 -12.01 9.73
C GLN A 117 12.70 -10.53 9.62
N PRO A 118 12.93 -9.71 10.66
CA PRO A 118 12.50 -8.31 10.67
C PRO A 118 13.02 -7.48 9.49
N ALA A 119 14.25 -7.75 9.04
CA ALA A 119 14.82 -7.08 7.87
C ALA A 119 14.10 -7.45 6.56
N ALA A 120 13.69 -8.71 6.40
CA ALA A 120 12.91 -9.14 5.25
C ALA A 120 11.50 -8.53 5.28
N GLN A 121 10.87 -8.48 6.46
CA GLN A 121 9.57 -7.83 6.64
C GLN A 121 9.60 -6.35 6.26
N GLU A 122 10.65 -5.63 6.63
CA GLU A 122 10.84 -4.22 6.25
C GLU A 122 10.90 -4.09 4.73
N MET A 123 11.73 -4.90 4.06
CA MET A 123 11.84 -4.89 2.60
C MET A 123 10.52 -5.26 1.90
N ILE A 124 9.78 -6.24 2.42
CA ILE A 124 8.47 -6.65 1.87
C ILE A 124 7.48 -5.49 1.99
N LEU A 125 7.46 -4.80 3.13
CA LEU A 125 6.53 -3.71 3.37
C LEU A 125 6.86 -2.47 2.54
N GLU A 126 8.15 -2.15 2.36
CA GLU A 126 8.61 -1.14 1.40
C GLU A 126 8.16 -1.48 -0.02
N HIS A 127 8.28 -2.75 -0.42
CA HIS A 127 7.81 -3.19 -1.73
C HIS A 127 6.30 -3.03 -1.91
N PHE A 128 5.48 -3.46 -0.93
CA PHE A 128 4.03 -3.25 -0.97
C PHE A 128 3.64 -1.77 -1.05
N LEU A 129 4.36 -0.91 -0.34
CA LEU A 129 4.13 0.53 -0.39
C LEU A 129 4.44 1.10 -1.78
N GLU A 130 5.53 0.68 -2.40
CA GLU A 130 5.86 1.11 -3.76
C GLU A 130 4.85 0.60 -4.80
N GLU A 131 4.36 -0.63 -4.67
CA GLU A 131 3.27 -1.14 -5.53
C GLU A 131 1.99 -0.32 -5.38
N ALA A 132 1.61 0.01 -4.15
CA ALA A 132 0.45 0.86 -3.88
C ALA A 132 0.61 2.24 -4.53
N LYS A 133 1.78 2.88 -4.40
CA LYS A 133 2.08 4.17 -5.05
C LYS A 133 2.05 4.09 -6.57
N CYS A 134 2.56 3.00 -7.15
CA CYS A 134 2.49 2.79 -8.59
C CYS A 134 1.04 2.66 -9.06
N ALA A 135 0.22 1.90 -8.33
CA ALA A 135 -1.21 1.76 -8.60
C ALA A 135 -1.97 3.09 -8.51
N TRP A 136 -1.59 3.97 -7.58
CA TRP A 136 -2.11 5.34 -7.49
C TRP A 136 -1.91 6.15 -8.79
N ALA A 137 -0.71 6.09 -9.36
CA ALA A 137 -0.42 6.79 -10.62
C ALA A 137 -1.29 6.27 -11.79
N VAL A 138 -1.68 4.99 -11.76
CA VAL A 138 -2.48 4.35 -12.81
C VAL A 138 -3.93 4.85 -12.84
N PHE A 139 -4.49 5.33 -11.73
CA PHE A 139 -5.83 5.92 -11.74
C PHE A 139 -5.96 7.11 -12.69
N HIS A 140 -4.86 7.80 -12.99
CA HIS A 140 -4.81 8.95 -13.88
C HIS A 140 -4.50 8.58 -15.35
N MET A 141 -4.29 7.29 -15.65
CA MET A 141 -3.96 6.82 -17.00
C MET A 141 -5.22 6.40 -17.77
N PRO A 142 -5.57 7.07 -18.88
CA PRO A 142 -6.80 6.77 -19.64
C PRO A 142 -6.87 5.32 -20.13
N SER A 143 -5.72 4.71 -20.43
CA SER A 143 -5.62 3.32 -20.89
C SER A 143 -6.01 2.27 -19.84
N PHE A 144 -6.04 2.65 -18.55
CA PHE A 144 -6.37 1.80 -17.42
C PHE A 144 -7.64 2.25 -16.68
N ALA A 145 -8.33 3.27 -17.20
CA ALA A 145 -9.55 3.78 -16.61
C ALA A 145 -10.65 2.71 -16.54
N SER A 146 -11.47 2.80 -15.51
CA SER A 146 -12.68 2.01 -15.29
C SER A 146 -13.83 2.92 -14.88
N ALA A 147 -15.08 2.54 -15.19
CA ALA A 147 -16.25 3.33 -14.78
C ALA A 147 -16.32 3.53 -13.26
N SER A 148 -15.86 2.53 -12.50
CA SER A 148 -15.74 2.57 -11.03
C SER A 148 -14.70 3.57 -10.52
N ASP A 149 -13.73 4.00 -11.33
CA ASP A 149 -12.71 4.98 -10.92
C ASP A 149 -13.31 6.39 -10.79
N GLN A 150 -14.44 6.69 -11.46
CA GLN A 150 -14.99 8.06 -11.52
C GLN A 150 -15.44 8.57 -10.14
N ALA A 151 -16.04 7.70 -9.32
CA ALA A 151 -16.48 8.05 -7.97
C ALA A 151 -15.30 8.38 -7.05
N LEU A 152 -14.17 7.70 -7.25
CA LEU A 152 -12.94 7.92 -6.50
C LEU A 152 -12.22 9.19 -7.00
N LEU A 153 -12.03 9.34 -8.31
CA LEU A 153 -11.38 10.50 -8.92
C LEU A 153 -12.11 11.81 -8.61
N ALA A 154 -13.43 11.79 -8.49
CA ALA A 154 -14.21 12.95 -8.05
C ALA A 154 -13.83 13.40 -6.62
N GLN A 155 -13.48 12.48 -5.74
CA GLN A 155 -13.06 12.78 -4.36
C GLN A 155 -11.59 13.22 -4.30
N LEU A 156 -10.73 12.58 -5.10
CA LEU A 156 -9.32 12.97 -5.27
C LEU A 156 -9.19 14.40 -5.83
N SER A 157 -10.02 14.75 -6.82
CA SER A 157 -10.04 16.08 -7.44
C SER A 157 -10.38 17.22 -6.48
N VAL A 158 -11.16 16.98 -5.42
CA VAL A 158 -11.58 18.03 -4.47
C VAL A 158 -10.43 18.44 -3.55
N GLN A 159 -9.49 17.53 -3.28
CA GLN A 159 -8.36 17.78 -2.39
C GLN A 159 -7.17 18.42 -3.14
N SER A 160 -6.89 18.01 -4.38
CA SER A 160 -5.77 18.55 -5.20
C SER A 160 -5.91 20.02 -5.60
N VAL A 161 -7.13 20.58 -5.61
CA VAL A 161 -7.37 21.99 -6.00
C VAL A 161 -7.16 22.96 -4.83
N SER A 162 -7.19 22.46 -3.59
CA SER A 162 -7.04 23.31 -2.40
C SER A 162 -5.59 23.70 -2.12
N GLU A 163 -4.62 22.85 -2.50
CA GLU A 163 -3.19 23.10 -2.28
C GLU A 163 -2.53 23.95 -3.39
N LEU A 164 -3.17 24.12 -4.56
CA LEU A 164 -2.68 24.98 -5.64
C LEU A 164 -3.20 26.43 -5.59
N ARG A 165 -4.04 26.79 -4.60
CA ARG A 165 -4.64 28.14 -4.50
C ARG A 165 -3.92 29.13 -3.59
N THR A 166 -2.79 28.77 -2.99
CA THR A 166 -1.99 29.70 -2.16
C THR A 166 -0.61 30.03 -2.75
N GLY A 167 -0.34 29.68 -4.01
CA GLY A 167 0.93 29.98 -4.70
C GLY A 167 0.84 31.08 -5.75
N GLY A 168 1.03 32.34 -5.35
CA GLY A 168 1.69 33.36 -6.19
C GLY A 168 0.84 34.11 -7.21
N VAL A 169 0.34 35.29 -6.83
CA VAL A 169 -0.02 36.35 -7.77
C VAL A 169 1.25 36.85 -8.45
N PHE A 170 1.53 36.36 -9.66
CA PHE A 170 2.59 36.93 -10.52
C PHE A 170 2.04 38.20 -11.20
N ARG A 171 2.44 39.38 -10.68
CA ARG A 171 2.22 40.65 -11.40
C ARG A 171 3.29 40.79 -12.49
N PRO A 172 2.93 40.99 -13.76
CA PRO A 172 3.91 41.37 -14.78
C PRO A 172 4.41 42.79 -14.52
N ARG A 173 5.73 42.95 -14.47
CA ARG A 173 6.41 44.25 -14.37
C ARG A 173 6.46 44.87 -15.77
N ALA A 174 5.70 45.94 -15.98
CA ALA A 174 5.77 46.76 -17.18
C ALA A 174 7.14 47.44 -17.28
N GLY A 175 7.73 47.40 -18.47
CA GLY A 175 8.99 48.06 -18.79
C GLY A 175 8.88 49.58 -18.79
N GLY A 176 10.00 50.22 -18.47
CA GLY A 176 10.30 51.64 -18.62
C GLY A 176 11.79 51.78 -18.78
#